data_AF-A0A0P0NJ71-F1
#
_entry.id   AF-A0A0P0NJ71-F1
#
_cell.length_a   1.000
_cell.length_b   1.000
_cell.length_c   1.000
_cell.angle_alpha   90.00
_cell.angle_beta   90.00
_cell.angle_gamma   90.00
#
_symmetry.space_group_name_H-M   'P 1'
#
loop_
_entity.id
_entity.type
_entity.pdbx_description
1 polymer ?
#
loop_
_entity_poly.entity_id
_entity_poly.type
_entity_poly.pdbx_seq_one_letter_code
_entity_poly.pdbx_strand_id
1 'polypeptide(L)'
;MNTITSNIKKIALSLLVVGLAVGFSAFNYTKKSDNTIHRFYNKSGSSTPLNKANYVYYPSTDFCEQSLTICSEQWDTGSITPPATGQQLSTIPSATLVGNSLPGEFISPN
;
A
#
# COMPACT_ATOMS: atom_id res chain seq x y z
N MET A 1 -59.10 -6.19 -27.75
CA MET A 1 -58.15 -7.14 -27.13
C MET A 1 -56.82 -6.41 -26.92
N ASN A 2 -56.55 -6.01 -25.68
CA ASN A 2 -55.41 -5.15 -25.28
C ASN A 2 -54.13 -5.97 -25.04
N THR A 3 -53.57 -6.56 -26.09
CA THR A 3 -52.46 -7.53 -25.96
C THR A 3 -51.05 -6.97 -26.20
N ILE A 4 -50.92 -5.69 -26.57
CA ILE A 4 -49.61 -5.10 -26.93
C ILE A 4 -48.85 -4.59 -25.68
N THR A 5 -49.56 -4.16 -24.63
CA THR A 5 -48.98 -3.55 -23.42
C THR A 5 -48.37 -4.53 -22.41
N SER A 6 -48.60 -5.84 -22.56
CA SER A 6 -48.09 -6.86 -21.63
C SER A 6 -46.64 -7.29 -21.89
N ASN A 7 -46.15 -7.16 -23.13
CA ASN A 7 -44.82 -7.69 -23.50
C ASN A 7 -43.68 -6.69 -23.26
N ILE A 8 -43.95 -5.39 -23.39
CA ILE A 8 -42.96 -4.32 -23.18
C ILE A 8 -42.54 -4.22 -21.70
N LYS A 9 -43.47 -4.47 -20.77
CA LYS A 9 -43.19 -4.46 -19.32
C LYS A 9 -42.19 -5.54 -18.89
N LYS A 10 -42.17 -6.69 -19.58
CA LYS A 10 -41.26 -7.81 -19.27
C LYS A 10 -39.81 -7.54 -19.71
N ILE A 11 -39.64 -6.77 -20.79
CA ILE A 11 -38.33 -6.43 -21.36
C ILE A 11 -37.64 -5.33 -20.53
N ALA A 12 -38.41 -4.36 -20.02
CA ALA A 12 -37.86 -3.32 -19.14
C ALA A 12 -37.34 -3.87 -17.80
N LEU A 13 -37.99 -4.91 -17.26
CA LEU A 13 -37.58 -5.53 -16.00
C LEU A 13 -36.29 -6.35 -16.15
N SER A 14 -36.07 -7.01 -17.28
CA SER A 14 -34.85 -7.80 -17.51
C SER A 14 -33.61 -6.92 -17.70
N LEU A 15 -33.75 -5.76 -18.35
CA LEU A 15 -32.66 -4.79 -18.51
C LEU A 15 -32.23 -4.13 -17.18
N LEU A 16 -33.16 -3.91 -16.26
CA LEU A 16 -32.88 -3.26 -14.97
C LEU A 16 -32.06 -4.17 -14.02
N VAL A 17 -32.31 -5.49 -14.05
CA VAL A 17 -31.55 -6.48 -13.25
C VAL A 17 -30.14 -6.68 -13.79
N VAL A 18 -29.95 -6.64 -15.12
CA VAL A 18 -28.62 -6.71 -15.73
C VAL A 18 -27.79 -5.45 -15.44
N GLY A 19 -28.41 -4.27 -15.42
CA GLY A 19 -27.73 -3.01 -15.08
C GLY A 19 -27.22 -2.94 -13.64
N LEU A 20 -27.93 -3.56 -12.67
CA LEU A 20 -27.52 -3.57 -11.26
C LEU A 20 -26.39 -4.56 -10.96
N ALA A 21 -26.23 -5.63 -11.74
CA ALA A 21 -25.17 -6.63 -11.53
C ALA A 21 -23.76 -6.09 -11.87
N VAL A 22 -23.66 -5.10 -12.75
CA VAL A 22 -22.38 -4.48 -13.16
C VAL A 22 -21.95 -3.36 -12.19
N GLY A 23 -22.84 -2.90 -11.31
CA GLY A 23 -22.59 -1.75 -10.43
C GLY A 23 -21.75 -2.04 -9.17
N PHE A 24 -21.64 -3.30 -8.75
CA PHE A 24 -20.97 -3.64 -7.48
C PHE A 24 -19.48 -3.99 -7.62
N SER A 25 -18.95 -4.09 -8.84
CA SER A 25 -17.53 -4.45 -9.06
C SER A 25 -16.56 -3.29 -8.81
N ALA A 26 -17.06 -2.05 -8.74
CA ALA A 26 -16.22 -0.85 -8.75
C ALA A 26 -15.77 -0.36 -7.36
N PHE A 27 -16.27 -0.92 -6.26
CA PHE A 27 -16.01 -0.37 -4.91
C PHE A 27 -14.84 -0.98 -4.14
N ASN A 28 -14.15 -2.00 -4.67
CA ASN A 28 -13.05 -2.66 -3.95
C ASN A 28 -11.64 -2.17 -4.29
N TYR A 29 -11.51 -1.14 -5.14
CA TYR A 29 -10.23 -0.45 -5.34
C TYR A 29 -10.22 0.88 -4.58
N THR A 30 -10.36 0.82 -3.25
CA THR A 30 -9.82 1.86 -2.39
C THR A 30 -8.30 1.83 -2.57
N LYS A 31 -7.79 2.65 -3.51
CA LYS A 31 -6.36 2.94 -3.58
C LYS A 31 -5.97 3.44 -2.19
N LYS A 32 -5.21 2.64 -1.45
CA LYS A 32 -4.52 3.13 -0.25
C LYS A 32 -3.75 4.37 -0.71
N SER A 33 -4.01 5.49 -0.05
CA SER A 33 -3.34 6.74 -0.39
C SER A 33 -1.83 6.50 -0.28
N ASP A 34 -1.08 6.74 -1.36
CA ASP A 34 0.40 6.63 -1.36
C ASP A 34 1.05 7.47 -0.25
N ASN A 35 0.28 8.39 0.35
CA ASN A 35 0.68 9.23 1.47
C ASN A 35 0.85 8.51 2.81
N THR A 36 0.50 7.23 2.94
CA THR A 36 0.80 6.42 4.14
C THR A 36 2.02 5.53 3.97
N ILE A 37 2.61 5.51 2.77
CA ILE A 37 3.74 4.67 2.42
C ILE A 37 5.03 5.47 2.61
N HIS A 38 5.88 5.00 3.51
CA HIS A 38 7.15 5.63 3.82
C HIS A 38 8.30 4.64 3.64
N ARG A 39 9.45 5.13 3.17
CA ARG A 39 10.66 4.31 3.01
C ARG A 39 11.44 4.30 4.32
N PHE A 40 11.76 3.11 4.81
CA PHE A 40 12.60 2.90 5.98
C PHE A 40 13.89 2.19 5.57
N TYR A 41 14.98 2.53 6.23
CA TYR A 41 16.30 1.99 5.96
C TYR A 41 16.72 0.97 7.02
N ASN A 42 17.39 -0.09 6.60
CA ASN A 42 17.81 -1.22 7.40
C ASN A 42 19.19 -0.96 8.02
N LYS A 43 19.21 -0.58 9.30
CA LYS A 43 20.43 -0.28 10.08
C LYS A 43 21.27 -1.52 10.45
N SER A 44 20.69 -2.71 10.37
CA SER A 44 21.34 -3.94 10.86
C SER A 44 22.18 -4.62 9.79
N GLY A 45 22.01 -4.23 8.55
CA GLY A 45 22.56 -4.93 7.40
C GLY A 45 22.09 -6.38 7.22
N SER A 46 21.07 -6.82 7.97
CA SER A 46 20.53 -8.16 7.85
C SER A 46 19.55 -8.22 6.68
N SER A 47 19.71 -9.18 5.78
CA SER A 47 18.76 -9.46 4.69
C SER A 47 17.42 -10.04 5.16
N THR A 48 17.08 -9.91 6.44
CA THR A 48 15.83 -10.42 7.03
C THR A 48 14.83 -9.27 7.09
N PRO A 49 13.93 -9.13 6.10
CA PRO A 49 13.04 -7.97 5.98
C PRO A 49 11.99 -7.89 7.09
N LEU A 50 11.87 -8.94 7.90
CA LEU A 50 10.78 -9.09 8.87
C LEU A 50 11.06 -8.45 10.23
N ASN A 51 12.32 -8.10 10.55
CA ASN A 51 12.61 -7.51 11.85
C ASN A 51 12.44 -5.98 11.81
N LYS A 52 11.26 -5.50 12.19
CA LYS A 52 10.95 -4.06 12.29
C LYS A 52 11.94 -3.27 13.17
N ALA A 53 12.65 -3.90 14.10
CA ALA A 53 13.64 -3.21 14.93
C ALA A 53 14.87 -2.74 14.14
N ASN A 54 15.10 -3.33 12.97
CA ASN A 54 16.24 -3.01 12.11
C ASN A 54 15.96 -1.81 11.19
N TYR A 55 14.73 -1.29 11.17
CA TYR A 55 14.32 -0.26 10.22
C TYR A 55 14.15 1.10 10.88
N VAL A 56 14.65 2.15 10.22
CA VAL A 56 14.61 3.53 10.68
C VAL A 56 14.18 4.48 9.56
N TYR A 57 13.35 5.47 9.88
CA TYR A 57 12.85 6.42 8.89
C TYR A 57 13.82 7.58 8.68
N TYR A 58 14.12 7.89 7.42
CA TYR A 58 14.79 9.14 7.02
C TYR A 58 14.16 9.71 5.73
N PRO A 59 13.77 11.00 5.70
CA PRO A 59 12.89 11.53 4.66
C PRO A 59 13.54 11.88 3.31
N SER A 60 14.86 12.06 3.23
CA SER A 60 15.43 12.86 2.12
C SER A 60 16.80 12.45 1.57
N THR A 61 17.36 11.32 2.00
CA THR A 61 18.66 10.88 1.51
C THR A 61 18.64 9.37 1.29
N ASP A 62 19.10 8.93 0.13
CA ASP A 62 19.40 7.52 -0.09
C ASP A 62 20.65 7.17 0.71
N PHE A 63 20.44 6.53 1.85
CA PHE A 63 21.50 6.07 2.72
C PHE A 63 22.01 4.69 2.31
N CYS A 64 22.04 4.35 1.03
CA CYS A 64 22.31 2.99 0.55
C CYS A 64 23.63 2.89 -0.21
N GLU A 65 24.61 2.15 0.33
CA GLU A 65 25.84 1.77 -0.38
C GLU A 65 25.82 0.30 -0.81
N GLN A 66 26.53 -0.08 -1.87
CA GLN A 66 26.52 -1.45 -2.40
C GLN A 66 27.23 -2.44 -1.45
N SER A 67 26.47 -3.21 -0.67
CA SER A 67 27.05 -4.33 0.11
C SER A 67 26.05 -5.41 0.53
N LEU A 68 24.73 -5.16 0.54
CA LEU A 68 23.73 -6.13 1.02
C LEU A 68 22.53 -6.31 0.10
N THR A 69 21.72 -7.34 0.40
CA THR A 69 20.50 -7.68 -0.34
C THR A 69 19.37 -6.67 -0.13
N ILE A 70 19.24 -6.06 1.06
CA ILE A 70 18.13 -5.15 1.41
C ILE A 70 18.62 -3.98 2.26
N CYS A 71 18.73 -2.81 1.66
CA CYS A 71 19.05 -1.52 2.28
C CYS A 71 17.81 -0.82 2.82
N SER A 72 16.75 -0.74 2.02
CA SER A 72 15.57 0.02 2.37
C SER A 72 14.31 -0.65 1.86
N GLU A 73 13.20 -0.42 2.55
CA GLU A 73 11.90 -1.00 2.21
C GLU A 73 10.80 0.02 2.40
N GLN A 74 9.77 -0.08 1.57
CA GLN A 74 8.55 0.70 1.75
C GLN A 74 7.59 0.02 2.71
N TRP A 75 7.16 0.76 3.72
CA TRP A 75 6.21 0.35 4.73
C TRP A 75 5.01 1.29 4.72
N ASP A 76 3.82 0.72 4.68
CA ASP A 76 2.58 1.43 4.91
C ASP A 76 2.38 1.56 6.42
N THR A 77 2.48 2.78 6.95
CA THR A 77 2.35 3.07 8.38
C THR A 77 0.89 3.22 8.81
N GLY A 78 -0.04 3.34 7.87
CA GLY A 78 -1.43 3.70 8.11
C GLY A 78 -1.64 5.16 8.57
N SER A 79 -0.59 5.98 8.57
CA SER A 79 -0.63 7.40 8.96
C SER A 79 -0.24 8.28 7.78
N ILE A 80 -1.02 9.32 7.51
CA ILE A 80 -0.67 10.37 6.53
C ILE A 80 0.42 11.32 7.04
N THR A 81 0.64 11.33 8.36
CA THR A 81 1.73 12.08 8.97
C THR A 81 3.00 11.26 8.82
N PRO A 82 4.05 11.78 8.16
CA PRO A 82 5.29 11.08 8.01
C PRO A 82 5.93 10.81 9.39
N PRO A 83 6.64 9.67 9.55
CA PRO A 83 7.39 9.41 10.78
C PRO A 83 8.44 10.51 11.05
N ALA A 84 8.87 10.63 12.30
CA ALA A 84 9.98 11.51 12.63
C ALA A 84 11.30 10.94 12.09
N THR A 85 12.22 11.80 11.65
CA THR A 85 13.57 11.38 11.27
C THR A 85 14.22 10.61 12.43
N GLY A 86 14.77 9.44 12.17
CA GLY A 86 15.34 8.55 13.19
C GLY A 86 14.30 7.67 13.91
N GLN A 87 13.01 7.77 13.59
CA GLN A 87 11.98 6.92 14.20
C GLN A 87 12.16 5.46 13.78
N GLN A 88 12.28 4.56 14.76
CA GLN A 88 12.38 3.13 14.53
C GLN A 88 11.01 2.55 14.15
N LEU A 89 10.97 1.71 13.11
CA LEU A 89 9.74 1.11 12.58
C LEU A 89 9.01 0.24 13.63
N SER A 90 9.73 -0.38 14.57
CA SER A 90 9.13 -1.16 15.66
C SER A 90 8.23 -0.32 16.59
N THR A 91 8.35 1.02 16.56
CA THR A 91 7.45 1.92 17.29
C THR A 91 6.12 2.16 16.57
N ILE A 92 5.99 1.68 15.32
CA ILE A 92 4.79 1.78 14.48
C ILE A 92 4.20 0.37 14.31
N PRO A 93 3.30 -0.06 15.23
CA PRO A 93 2.78 -1.43 15.22
C PRO A 93 1.94 -1.72 13.97
N SER A 94 1.23 -0.71 13.45
CA SER A 94 0.41 -0.79 12.23
C SER A 94 1.21 -0.98 10.95
N ALA A 95 2.54 -0.81 10.98
CA ALA A 95 3.32 -0.80 9.76
C ALA A 95 3.29 -2.17 9.04
N THR A 96 2.95 -2.16 7.75
CA THR A 96 2.95 -3.36 6.90
C THR A 96 3.88 -3.18 5.71
N LEU A 97 4.63 -4.24 5.37
CA LEU A 97 5.57 -4.22 4.24
C LEU A 97 4.80 -4.14 2.92
N VAL A 98 5.19 -3.20 2.05
CA VAL A 98 4.59 -3.00 0.72
C VAL A 98 5.32 -3.80 -0.37
N GLY A 99 6.57 -4.21 -0.12
CA GLY A 99 7.34 -5.10 -1.00
C GLY A 99 8.27 -4.39 -1.99
N ASN A 100 8.48 -3.08 -1.86
CA ASN A 100 9.46 -2.33 -2.65
C ASN A 100 10.77 -2.19 -1.85
N SER A 101 11.68 -3.13 -2.08
CA SER A 101 12.97 -3.21 -1.40
C SER A 101 14.10 -2.75 -2.33
N LEU A 102 15.00 -1.89 -1.83
CA LEU A 102 16.24 -1.53 -2.53
C LEU A 102 17.42 -2.29 -1.91
N PRO A 103 18.37 -2.80 -2.71
CA PRO A 103 19.59 -3.41 -2.20
C PRO A 103 20.57 -2.37 -1.65
N GLY A 104 21.55 -2.83 -0.88
CA GLY A 104 22.62 -2.03 -0.27
C GLY A 104 22.60 -2.03 1.27
N GLU A 105 23.46 -1.22 1.88
CA GLU A 105 23.59 -1.04 3.32
C GLU A 105 23.32 0.38 3.76
N PHE A 106 22.70 0.50 4.94
CA PHE A 106 22.42 1.78 5.55
C PHE A 106 23.71 2.48 6.02
N ILE A 107 24.02 3.60 5.38
CA ILE A 107 25.07 4.52 5.82
C ILE A 107 24.43 5.52 6.78
N SER A 108 24.86 5.54 8.05
CA SER A 108 24.35 6.55 8.99
C SER A 108 24.74 7.96 8.52
N PRO A 109 23.85 8.96 8.63
CA PRO A 109 24.29 10.35 8.54
C PRO A 109 25.35 10.61 9.61
N ASN A 110 26.50 11.17 9.20
CA ASN A 110 27.54 11.70 10.10
C ASN A 110 27.08 13.01 10.74
#